data_AF-A0A3D5V0P1-F1
#
_entry.id   AF-A0A3D5V0P1-F1
#
_cell.length_a   1.000
_cell.length_b   1.000
_cell.length_c   1.000
_cell.angle_alpha   90.00
_cell.angle_beta   90.00
_cell.angle_gamma   90.00
#
_symmetry.space_group_name_H-M   'P 1'
#
loop_
_entity.id
_entity.type
_entity.pdbx_description
1 polymer ?
#
loop_
_entity_poly.entity_id
_entity_poly.type
_entity_poly.pdbx_seq_one_letter_code
_entity_poly.pdbx_strand_id
1 'polypeptide(L)'
;MTHTVPKTEETRGARVKPVGTGFEGIALYPGYLDTPAQKALVADVLAGFETAPPYRPRMPRTGKPWSIHQTNFGELGWVSRPGGYGYSALNETVNAPWPAIPAALLALWDEIAACPAP
;
A
#
# COMPACT_ATOMS: atom_id res chain seq x y z
N MET A 1 -16.62 -18.81 43.11
CA MET A 1 -16.91 -19.11 41.68
C MET A 1 -15.70 -18.63 40.89
N THR A 2 -14.85 -19.56 40.48
CA THR A 2 -13.57 -19.26 39.81
C THR A 2 -13.82 -19.32 38.31
N HIS A 3 -13.82 -18.18 37.64
CA HIS A 3 -13.94 -18.13 36.18
C HIS A 3 -12.56 -18.36 35.56
N THR A 4 -12.39 -19.54 34.99
CA THR A 4 -11.28 -19.88 34.09
C THR A 4 -11.53 -19.23 32.74
N VAL A 5 -10.63 -18.35 32.30
CA VAL A 5 -10.61 -17.82 30.94
C VAL A 5 -10.07 -18.91 30.02
N PRO A 6 -10.80 -19.34 28.96
CA PRO A 6 -10.26 -20.28 28.01
C PRO A 6 -9.18 -19.59 27.17
N LYS A 7 -8.05 -20.30 27.03
CA LYS A 7 -6.90 -19.99 26.19
C LYS A 7 -7.35 -19.87 24.73
N THR A 8 -7.28 -18.68 24.15
CA THR A 8 -7.62 -18.46 22.74
C THR A 8 -6.66 -19.24 21.85
N GLU A 9 -7.25 -20.13 21.06
CA GLU A 9 -6.64 -20.90 19.98
C GLU A 9 -5.96 -20.02 18.93
N GLU A 10 -4.85 -20.54 18.40
CA GLU A 10 -4.15 -20.03 17.24
C GLU A 10 -5.11 -19.87 16.05
N THR A 11 -5.50 -18.65 15.75
CA THR A 11 -6.32 -18.35 14.58
C THR A 11 -5.40 -18.17 13.38
N ARG A 12 -5.09 -19.27 12.68
CA ARG A 12 -4.68 -19.17 11.27
C ARG A 12 -5.93 -18.73 10.50
N GLY A 13 -6.06 -17.40 10.32
CA GLY A 13 -7.27 -16.70 9.87
C GLY A 13 -7.99 -17.37 8.71
N ALA A 14 -9.30 -17.57 8.86
CA ALA A 14 -10.17 -17.91 7.75
C ALA A 14 -10.00 -16.86 6.64
N ARG A 15 -9.74 -17.31 5.39
CA ARG A 15 -9.62 -16.42 4.23
C ARG A 15 -10.86 -15.54 4.11
N VAL A 16 -10.68 -14.22 4.26
CA VAL A 16 -11.75 -13.24 4.08
C VAL A 16 -12.26 -13.35 2.66
N LYS A 17 -13.55 -13.66 2.50
CA LYS A 17 -14.19 -13.73 1.19
C LYS A 17 -14.55 -12.33 0.71
N PRO A 18 -14.43 -12.03 -0.60
CA PRO A 18 -14.86 -10.75 -1.12
C PRO A 18 -16.38 -10.60 -1.01
N VAL A 19 -16.84 -9.38 -0.80
CA VAL A 19 -18.26 -9.01 -0.87
C VAL A 19 -18.60 -8.53 -2.28
N GLY A 20 -19.84 -8.77 -2.70
CA GLY A 20 -20.34 -8.32 -4.00
C GLY A 20 -20.40 -6.80 -4.08
N THR A 21 -19.82 -6.24 -5.14
CA THR A 21 -19.79 -4.79 -5.39
C THR A 21 -20.90 -4.32 -6.32
N GLY A 22 -21.57 -5.24 -7.01
CA GLY A 22 -22.53 -4.93 -8.08
C GLY A 22 -21.89 -4.64 -9.44
N PHE A 23 -20.56 -4.70 -9.54
CA PHE A 23 -19.81 -4.46 -10.77
C PHE A 23 -18.95 -5.67 -11.13
N GLU A 24 -18.96 -6.04 -12.41
CA GLU A 24 -18.11 -7.11 -12.93
C GLU A 24 -16.61 -6.72 -12.81
N GLY A 25 -15.78 -7.69 -12.44
CA GLY A 25 -14.33 -7.49 -12.33
C GLY A 25 -13.86 -6.71 -11.09
N ILE A 26 -14.75 -6.33 -10.17
CA ILE A 26 -14.38 -5.60 -8.95
C ILE A 26 -14.73 -6.42 -7.70
N ALA A 27 -13.71 -6.76 -6.92
CA ALA A 27 -13.85 -7.44 -5.63
C ALA A 27 -13.46 -6.51 -4.48
N LEU A 28 -14.27 -6.50 -3.41
CA LEU A 28 -13.99 -5.76 -2.17
C LEU A 28 -13.80 -6.76 -1.02
N TYR A 29 -12.73 -6.61 -0.23
CA TYR A 29 -12.41 -7.49 0.90
C TYR A 29 -12.39 -6.70 2.22
N PRO A 30 -13.54 -6.47 2.86
CA PRO A 30 -13.60 -5.68 4.10
C PRO A 30 -12.83 -6.38 5.23
N GLY A 31 -11.96 -5.63 5.92
CA GLY A 31 -11.21 -6.15 7.06
C GLY A 31 -10.21 -7.26 6.72
N TYR A 32 -9.73 -7.32 5.46
CA TYR A 32 -8.76 -8.33 5.03
C TYR A 32 -7.50 -8.33 5.89
N LEU A 33 -6.93 -7.15 6.14
CA LEU A 33 -5.85 -6.97 7.09
C LEU A 33 -6.46 -6.82 8.49
N ASP A 34 -6.12 -7.74 9.39
CA ASP A 34 -6.46 -7.62 10.79
C ASP A 34 -5.66 -6.49 11.46
N THR A 35 -6.03 -6.13 12.69
CA THR A 35 -5.41 -5.00 13.40
C THR A 35 -3.88 -5.16 13.55
N PRO A 36 -3.32 -6.34 13.91
CA PRO A 36 -1.88 -6.55 13.91
C PRO A 36 -1.23 -6.34 12.53
N ALA A 37 -1.79 -6.91 11.45
CA ALA A 37 -1.25 -6.76 10.11
C ALA A 37 -1.29 -5.30 9.63
N GLN A 38 -2.36 -4.56 9.94
CA GLN A 38 -2.45 -3.13 9.66
C GLN A 38 -1.33 -2.34 10.35
N LYS A 39 -1.08 -2.61 11.64
CA LYS A 39 -0.03 -1.91 12.40
C LYS A 39 1.37 -2.22 11.87
N ALA A 40 1.63 -3.48 11.53
CA ALA A 40 2.90 -3.89 10.94
C ALA A 40 3.13 -3.19 9.59
N LEU A 41 2.13 -3.19 8.72
CA LEU A 41 2.21 -2.51 7.42
C LEU A 41 2.44 -1.00 7.57
N VAL A 42 1.76 -0.35 8.51
CA VAL A 42 1.98 1.08 8.79
C VAL A 42 3.42 1.32 9.25
N ALA A 43 3.99 0.47 10.11
CA ALA A 43 5.37 0.60 10.54
C ALA A 43 6.36 0.48 9.37
N ASP A 44 6.16 -0.49 8.47
CA ASP A 44 7.00 -0.68 7.27
C ASP A 44 6.92 0.53 6.32
N VAL A 45 5.72 1.07 6.12
CA VAL A 45 5.51 2.27 5.29
C VAL A 45 6.21 3.48 5.92
N LEU A 46 6.08 3.68 7.23
CA LEU A 46 6.72 4.78 7.94
C LEU A 46 8.26 4.67 7.91
N ALA A 47 8.82 3.47 8.01
CA ALA A 47 10.25 3.25 7.84
C ALA A 47 10.73 3.67 6.43
N GLY A 48 9.94 3.36 5.40
CA GLY A 48 10.24 3.81 4.04
C GLY A 48 10.24 5.33 3.87
N PHE A 49 9.45 6.07 4.66
CA PHE A 49 9.41 7.53 4.62
C PHE A 49 10.74 8.18 5.04
N GLU A 50 11.61 7.48 5.77
CA GLU A 50 12.95 7.98 6.08
C GLU A 50 13.79 8.17 4.81
N THR A 51 13.59 7.30 3.80
CA THR A 51 14.32 7.33 2.53
C THR A 51 13.58 8.07 1.42
N ALA A 52 12.25 7.98 1.41
CA ALA A 52 11.39 8.71 0.47
C ALA A 52 10.26 9.42 1.22
N PRO A 53 10.54 10.57 1.87
CA PRO A 53 9.54 11.33 2.59
C PRO A 53 8.37 11.72 1.67
N PRO A 54 7.11 11.71 2.17
CA PRO A 54 5.98 12.20 1.40
C PRO A 54 6.16 13.67 1.01
N TYR A 55 5.92 13.98 -0.26
CA TYR A 55 6.00 15.34 -0.81
C TYR A 55 4.67 15.75 -1.43
N ARG A 56 4.50 17.03 -1.79
CA ARG A 56 3.32 17.51 -2.52
C ARG A 56 3.63 17.62 -4.01
N PRO A 57 3.12 16.71 -4.86
CA PRO A 57 3.26 16.86 -6.30
C PRO A 57 2.53 18.12 -6.80
N ARG A 58 2.89 18.57 -8.00
CA ARG A 58 2.24 19.70 -8.67
C ARG A 58 1.54 19.24 -9.93
N MET A 59 0.40 19.86 -10.22
CA MET A 59 -0.37 19.63 -11.45
C MET A 59 0.50 19.93 -12.69
N PRO A 60 0.60 19.04 -13.68
CA PRO A 60 1.52 19.20 -14.81
C PRO A 60 1.28 20.44 -15.66
N ARG A 61 0.01 20.86 -15.79
CA ARG A 61 -0.39 22.00 -16.64
C ARG A 61 -0.42 23.33 -15.89
N THR A 62 -0.76 23.32 -14.60
CA THR A 62 -1.04 24.55 -13.85
C THR A 62 -0.02 24.84 -12.76
N GLY A 63 0.86 23.89 -12.44
CA GLY A 63 1.84 24.01 -11.35
C GLY A 63 1.24 24.05 -9.94
N LYS A 64 -0.09 23.98 -9.83
CA LYS A 64 -0.80 24.03 -8.54
C LYS A 64 -0.44 22.78 -7.71
N PRO A 65 -0.08 22.95 -6.42
CA PRO A 65 0.20 21.80 -5.56
C PRO A 65 -1.06 20.98 -5.30
N TRP A 66 -0.90 19.67 -5.12
CA TRP A 66 -1.98 18.79 -4.70
C TRP A 66 -2.38 19.02 -3.23
N SER A 67 -3.63 18.70 -2.89
CA SER A 67 -4.13 18.71 -1.51
C SER A 67 -3.53 17.56 -0.67
N ILE A 68 -3.12 16.48 -1.32
CA ILE A 68 -2.52 15.29 -0.70
C ILE A 68 -0.98 15.34 -0.75
N HIS A 69 -0.35 14.55 0.11
CA HIS A 69 1.04 14.15 -0.05
C HIS A 69 1.11 12.78 -0.74
N GLN A 70 2.21 12.53 -1.43
CA GLN A 70 2.49 11.28 -2.12
C GLN A 70 3.94 10.86 -1.87
N THR A 71 4.17 9.56 -1.79
CA THR A 71 5.47 8.92 -2.01
C THR A 71 5.25 7.64 -2.81
N ASN A 72 6.32 6.94 -3.20
CA ASN A 72 6.24 5.68 -3.91
C ASN A 72 7.20 4.65 -3.32
N PHE A 73 6.96 3.38 -3.66
CA PHE A 73 7.80 2.25 -3.29
C PHE A 73 7.94 1.33 -4.52
N GLY A 74 9.11 0.68 -4.67
CA GLY A 74 9.46 -0.19 -5.79
C GLY A 74 10.38 0.45 -6.82
N GLU A 75 10.68 -0.28 -7.88
CA GLU A 75 11.63 0.19 -8.91
C GLU A 75 11.16 1.45 -9.65
N LEU A 76 9.84 1.66 -9.72
CA LEU A 76 9.22 2.77 -10.42
C LEU A 76 8.15 3.44 -9.56
N GLY A 77 8.33 4.73 -9.32
CA GLY A 77 7.32 5.57 -8.70
C GLY A 77 6.52 6.33 -9.74
N TRP A 78 5.20 6.41 -9.57
CA TRP A 78 4.36 7.28 -10.36
C TRP A 78 4.60 8.73 -9.93
N VAL A 79 4.81 9.65 -10.86
CA VAL A 79 5.16 11.04 -10.58
C VAL A 79 4.38 12.00 -11.46
N SER A 80 4.15 13.20 -10.91
CA SER A 80 3.59 14.35 -11.62
C SER A 80 4.66 15.42 -11.78
N ARG A 81 4.99 15.77 -13.01
CA ARG A 81 6.05 16.72 -13.36
C ARG A 81 5.57 17.74 -14.40
N PRO A 82 6.26 18.88 -14.57
CA PRO A 82 6.00 19.75 -15.72
C PRO A 82 6.02 18.94 -17.01
N GLY A 83 4.95 19.04 -17.81
CA GLY A 83 4.82 18.31 -19.07
C GLY A 83 4.06 16.98 -19.00
N GLY A 84 3.76 16.43 -17.82
CA GLY A 84 2.82 15.30 -17.71
C GLY A 84 2.97 14.43 -16.47
N TYR A 85 2.34 13.27 -16.55
CA TYR A 85 2.49 12.18 -15.59
C TYR A 85 3.39 11.09 -16.16
N GLY A 86 4.01 10.29 -15.31
CA GLY A 86 4.78 9.13 -15.76
C GLY A 86 5.37 8.35 -14.61
N TYR A 87 6.20 7.36 -14.94
CA TYR A 87 6.98 6.61 -13.98
C TYR A 87 8.43 7.10 -13.97
N SER A 88 9.06 7.06 -12.80
CA SER A 88 10.47 7.40 -12.60
C SER A 88 11.12 6.40 -11.65
N ALA A 89 12.33 5.97 -11.96
CA ALA A 89 13.14 5.14 -11.06
C ALA A 89 13.70 5.92 -9.86
N LEU A 90 13.73 7.25 -9.95
CA LEU A 90 14.26 8.12 -8.92
C LEU A 90 13.17 9.00 -8.33
N ASN A 91 13.20 9.15 -7.00
CA ASN A 91 12.52 10.21 -6.28
C ASN A 91 13.27 11.53 -6.50
N GLU A 92 12.75 12.37 -7.39
CA GLU A 92 13.37 13.66 -7.74
C GLU A 92 13.48 14.63 -6.56
N THR A 93 12.69 14.46 -5.49
CA THR A 93 12.72 15.38 -4.34
C THR A 93 13.95 15.20 -3.45
N VAL A 94 14.47 13.97 -3.36
CA VAL A 94 15.67 13.61 -2.59
C VAL A 94 16.80 13.11 -3.48
N ASN A 95 16.56 13.01 -4.79
CA ASN A 95 17.47 12.51 -5.81
C ASN A 95 18.04 11.11 -5.49
N ALA A 96 17.17 10.18 -5.09
CA ALA A 96 17.53 8.80 -4.75
C ALA A 96 16.47 7.81 -5.27
N PRO A 97 16.78 6.50 -5.41
CA PRO A 97 15.79 5.48 -5.73
C PRO A 97 14.66 5.42 -4.69
N TRP A 98 13.49 4.92 -5.08
CA TRP A 98 12.40 4.67 -4.14
C TRP A 98 12.74 3.48 -3.22
N PRO A 99 12.22 3.47 -1.97
CA PRO A 99 12.32 2.31 -1.09
C PRO A 99 11.66 1.07 -1.72
N ALA A 100 12.09 -0.12 -1.32
CA ALA A 100 11.46 -1.36 -1.74
C ALA A 100 9.98 -1.43 -1.30
N ILE A 101 9.13 -2.09 -2.09
CA ILE A 101 7.72 -2.34 -1.72
C ILE A 101 7.70 -3.18 -0.43
N PRO A 102 6.95 -2.77 0.62
CA PRO A 102 6.77 -3.59 1.81
C PRO A 102 6.34 -5.02 1.47
N ALA A 103 7.01 -6.01 2.03
CA ALA A 103 6.77 -7.43 1.71
C ALA A 103 5.31 -7.85 1.93
N ALA A 104 4.65 -7.27 2.94
CA ALA A 104 3.23 -7.51 3.19
C ALA A 104 2.32 -7.07 2.03
N LEU A 105 2.66 -6.01 1.29
CA LEU A 105 1.89 -5.58 0.12
C LEU A 105 2.11 -6.51 -1.08
N LEU A 106 3.33 -7.02 -1.27
CA LEU A 106 3.63 -8.01 -2.30
C LEU A 106 2.88 -9.31 -2.03
N ALA A 107 2.94 -9.81 -0.79
CA ALA A 107 2.20 -11.00 -0.38
C ALA A 107 0.67 -10.82 -0.54
N LEU A 108 0.14 -9.63 -0.20
CA LEU A 108 -1.25 -9.29 -0.42
C LEU A 108 -1.60 -9.34 -1.92
N TRP A 109 -0.78 -8.72 -2.77
CA TRP A 109 -0.97 -8.72 -4.22
C TRP A 109 -1.01 -10.14 -4.79
N ASP A 110 -0.03 -10.98 -4.42
CA ASP A 110 0.05 -12.37 -4.88
C ASP A 110 -1.16 -13.19 -4.46
N GLU A 111 -1.70 -12.96 -3.26
CA GLU A 111 -2.87 -13.69 -2.76
C GLU A 111 -4.18 -13.27 -3.44
N ILE A 112 -4.39 -11.97 -3.68
CA ILE A 112 -5.70 -11.46 -4.14
C ILE A 112 -5.79 -11.27 -5.65
N ALA A 113 -4.70 -10.92 -6.33
CA ALA A 113 -4.78 -10.48 -7.72
C ALA A 113 -5.08 -11.65 -8.67
N ALA A 114 -4.78 -12.88 -8.27
CA ALA A 114 -4.93 -14.11 -9.08
C ALA A 114 -4.42 -13.93 -10.53
N CYS A 115 -3.45 -13.04 -10.70
CA CYS A 115 -2.90 -12.64 -11.98
C CYS A 115 -1.51 -13.27 -12.03
N PRO A 116 -1.30 -14.31 -12.86
CA PRO A 116 0.06 -14.78 -13.08
C PRO A 116 0.86 -13.61 -13.64
N ALA A 117 1.96 -13.28 -12.95
CA ALA A 117 2.95 -12.37 -13.52
C ALA A 117 3.33 -12.90 -14.91
N PRO A 118 3.42 -12.03 -15.94
CA PRO A 118 3.74 -12.44 -17.29
C PRO A 118 5.10 -13.14 -17.39
#